data_AF-A0A6I1MQ81-F1
#
_entry.id   AF-A0A6I1MQ81-F1
#
_cell.length_a   1.000
_cell.length_b   1.000
_cell.length_c   1.000
_cell.angle_alpha   90.00
_cell.angle_beta   90.00
_cell.angle_gamma   90.00
#
_symmetry.space_group_name_H-M   'P 1'
#
loop_
_entity.id
_entity.type
_entity.pdbx_description
1 polymer ?
#
loop_
_entity_poly.entity_id
_entity_poly.type
_entity_poly.pdbx_seq_one_letter_code
_entity_poly.pdbx_strand_id
1 'polypeptide(L)'
;MSSMSTLTCHVASGVSFTVSPESSCSEGFYEGGRYAFVLQSESTRILVIDDMRLPCRNANGDHRWEWTPQFYAGTVIAELFDERGVRLAVYHLEVAPPAKKLAKMCFHRMVVDLRSEDPELLFGAEPGGEKISSEGDFSNIHLQYARLKLFGDRYLRALKKITIQPLSALKGTRSSAPLHRVRRIDTQTLRSLARNPGAMAQLGNIDGVDSITIGMFDVPVSSVTLDTAAHRTLKTILNKIIRHINAVRMELRSLAANEQRDQVRTSQADRLALRELLLDDLEDGLQKLKRARPFSEVTRDEISSAGLNAISGHPDYARAFRLGWQILRPGIDGPGSDEILPVSPTWEIYERWCFLRVVVALKHIFPELVWSRKVGGKADRIKISGEGKDIQVRAFLQKTFPAFDKKHGLEHFYSNSAQRRPDIVVTVTNGPTRKIIVFDAKYCVSRDSILEAMSSAHIYRDSLRWGAASPDYALLLVPAGGGVAALEQPWFIAENKVGVIPLSPLLGEEHVISFLSRTLLAGTANSIHPD
;
A
#
# COMPACT_ATOMS: atom_id res chain seq x y z
N MET A 1 -0.50 -34.57 -9.28
CA MET A 1 -1.01 -34.09 -7.98
C MET A 1 0.20 -33.81 -7.12
N SER A 2 0.60 -32.55 -6.94
CA SER A 2 1.73 -32.20 -6.08
C SER A 2 1.37 -32.58 -4.65
N SER A 3 2.20 -33.36 -3.97
CA SER A 3 2.08 -33.54 -2.53
C SER A 3 2.20 -32.16 -1.89
N MET A 4 1.17 -31.73 -1.17
CA MET A 4 1.22 -30.47 -0.41
C MET A 4 2.32 -30.59 0.65
N SER A 5 3.45 -29.91 0.41
CA SER A 5 4.54 -29.84 1.37
C SER A 5 4.02 -29.16 2.63
N THR A 6 3.99 -29.90 3.73
CA THR A 6 3.55 -29.38 5.03
C THR A 6 4.79 -29.09 5.86
N LEU A 7 4.83 -27.96 6.56
CA LEU A 7 5.94 -27.60 7.44
C LEU A 7 5.60 -27.94 8.89
N THR A 8 6.60 -28.37 9.65
CA THR A 8 6.51 -28.44 11.12
C THR A 8 7.16 -27.19 11.70
N CYS A 9 6.43 -26.45 12.53
CA CYS A 9 6.95 -25.27 13.22
C CYS A 9 7.18 -25.57 14.70
N HIS A 10 8.36 -25.23 15.21
CA HIS A 10 8.72 -25.32 16.62
C HIS A 10 8.83 -23.91 17.22
N VAL A 11 8.23 -23.71 18.40
CA VAL A 11 8.43 -22.50 19.21
C VAL A 11 9.47 -22.73 20.30
N ALA A 12 10.09 -21.65 20.76
CA ALA A 12 11.09 -21.69 21.84
C ALA A 12 10.59 -22.35 23.15
N SER A 13 9.27 -22.38 23.39
CA SER A 13 8.66 -23.08 24.53
C SER A 13 8.62 -24.61 24.39
N GLY A 14 9.12 -25.17 23.28
CA GLY A 14 9.12 -26.62 23.03
C GLY A 14 7.83 -27.16 22.41
N VAL A 15 6.81 -26.32 22.23
CA VAL A 15 5.58 -26.70 21.51
C VAL A 15 5.86 -26.76 20.01
N SER A 16 5.23 -27.71 19.31
CA SER A 16 5.26 -27.78 17.85
C SER A 16 3.85 -27.84 17.28
N PHE A 17 3.68 -27.28 16.08
CA PHE A 17 2.42 -27.33 15.34
C PHE A 17 2.69 -27.38 13.84
N THR A 18 1.68 -27.86 13.12
CA THR A 18 1.74 -28.07 11.68
C THR A 18 1.29 -26.83 10.94
N VAL A 19 2.04 -26.43 9.91
CA VAL A 19 1.73 -25.30 9.03
C VAL A 19 1.41 -25.86 7.65
N SER A 20 0.13 -25.76 7.29
CA SER A 20 -0.41 -26.35 6.05
C SER A 20 -0.52 -25.30 4.93
N PRO A 21 -0.31 -25.67 3.67
CA PRO A 21 -0.46 -24.75 2.54
C PRO A 21 -1.94 -24.48 2.22
N GLU A 22 -2.20 -23.32 1.61
CA GLU A 22 -3.44 -22.97 0.87
C GLU A 22 -4.79 -23.36 1.52
N SER A 23 -5.26 -22.59 2.51
CA SER A 23 -6.70 -22.21 2.74
C SER A 23 -7.01 -21.82 4.20
N SER A 24 -6.21 -22.26 5.17
CA SER A 24 -6.29 -21.84 6.57
C SER A 24 -5.08 -20.99 6.96
N CYS A 25 -5.32 -19.81 7.55
CA CYS A 25 -4.25 -19.03 8.16
C CYS A 25 -3.72 -19.81 9.37
N SER A 26 -2.42 -20.07 9.42
CA SER A 26 -1.79 -20.77 10.53
C SER A 26 -1.60 -19.81 11.70
N GLU A 27 -2.24 -20.10 12.83
CA GLU A 27 -2.14 -19.28 14.05
C GLU A 27 -1.04 -19.77 15.00
N GLY A 28 -0.82 -19.04 16.10
CA GLY A 28 0.20 -19.37 17.11
C GLY A 28 1.49 -18.57 16.99
N PHE A 29 1.55 -17.61 16.05
CA PHE A 29 2.66 -16.68 15.90
C PHE A 29 2.39 -15.37 16.66
N TYR A 30 3.43 -14.83 17.27
CA TYR A 30 3.39 -13.61 18.06
C TYR A 30 4.59 -12.73 17.76
N GLU A 31 4.39 -11.41 17.79
CA GLU A 31 5.47 -10.42 17.73
C GLU A 31 6.63 -10.75 18.68
N GLY A 32 7.86 -10.67 18.17
CA GLY A 32 9.08 -10.98 18.92
C GLY A 32 9.27 -12.46 19.25
N GLY A 33 8.35 -13.34 18.83
CA GLY A 33 8.48 -14.79 19.01
C GLY A 33 9.59 -15.37 18.14
N ARG A 34 10.17 -16.50 18.55
CA ARG A 34 11.19 -17.24 17.78
C ARG A 34 10.63 -18.57 17.31
N TYR A 35 10.70 -18.80 16.00
CA TYR A 35 10.12 -19.94 15.31
C TYR A 35 11.16 -20.67 14.48
N ALA A 36 11.11 -22.00 14.50
CA ALA A 36 11.92 -22.83 13.63
C ALA A 36 11.02 -23.69 12.73
N PHE A 37 11.07 -23.45 11.42
CA PHE A 37 10.37 -24.25 10.42
C PHE A 37 11.23 -25.42 9.99
N VAL A 38 10.63 -26.60 9.91
CA VAL A 38 11.30 -27.86 9.58
C VAL A 38 10.58 -28.56 8.43
N LEU A 39 11.34 -29.05 7.46
CA LEU A 39 10.85 -29.84 6.34
C LEU A 39 11.84 -30.96 5.99
N GLN A 40 11.33 -32.18 5.97
CA GLN A 40 12.09 -33.33 5.47
C GLN A 40 11.98 -33.41 3.94
N SER A 41 13.11 -33.33 3.25
CA SER A 41 13.20 -33.39 1.79
C SER A 41 14.62 -33.76 1.36
N GLU A 42 14.75 -34.66 0.38
CA GLU A 42 16.06 -35.03 -0.17
C GLU A 42 16.68 -33.92 -1.04
N SER A 43 15.84 -33.12 -1.72
CA SER A 43 16.31 -32.01 -2.56
C SER A 43 16.31 -30.70 -1.79
N THR A 44 17.23 -29.80 -2.16
CA THR A 44 17.35 -28.46 -1.57
C THR A 44 16.04 -27.67 -1.70
N ARG A 45 15.65 -27.02 -0.60
CA ARG A 45 14.48 -26.15 -0.50
C ARG A 45 14.88 -24.75 -0.06
N ILE A 46 14.14 -23.78 -0.55
CA ILE A 46 14.32 -22.37 -0.21
C ILE A 46 13.02 -21.86 0.39
N LEU A 47 13.07 -21.45 1.65
CA LEU A 47 11.95 -20.79 2.32
C LEU A 47 12.16 -19.29 2.29
N VAL A 48 11.17 -18.58 1.75
CA VAL A 48 11.12 -17.12 1.75
C VAL A 48 10.00 -16.70 2.68
N ILE A 49 10.32 -15.84 3.65
CA ILE A 49 9.33 -15.18 4.51
C ILE A 49 9.67 -13.69 4.48
N ASP A 50 8.66 -12.82 4.43
CA ASP A 50 8.86 -11.36 4.43
C ASP A 50 9.65 -10.85 3.21
N ASP A 51 9.55 -11.50 2.05
CA ASP A 51 10.43 -11.26 0.89
C ASP A 51 11.94 -11.45 1.20
N MET A 52 12.29 -12.18 2.28
CA MET A 52 13.65 -12.54 2.64
C MET A 52 13.86 -14.04 2.53
N ARG A 53 14.96 -14.43 1.89
CA ARG A 53 15.40 -15.82 1.89
C ARG A 53 15.96 -16.16 3.27
N LEU A 54 15.32 -17.08 3.97
CA LEU A 54 15.80 -17.50 5.29
C LEU A 54 17.04 -18.39 5.14
N PRO A 55 18.08 -18.19 5.97
CA PRO A 55 19.20 -19.12 6.06
C PRO A 55 18.70 -20.53 6.43
N CYS A 56 19.11 -21.53 5.66
CA CYS A 56 18.77 -22.93 5.91
C CYS A 56 19.94 -23.64 6.57
N ARG A 57 19.70 -24.29 7.71
CA ARG A 57 20.57 -25.34 8.21
C ARG A 57 20.04 -26.66 7.66
N ASN A 58 20.85 -27.37 6.87
CA ASN A 58 20.47 -28.67 6.32
C ASN A 58 21.40 -29.74 6.92
N ALA A 59 20.81 -30.73 7.58
CA ALA A 59 21.51 -31.92 8.02
C ALA A 59 20.73 -33.16 7.55
N ASN A 60 21.33 -33.98 6.69
CA ASN A 60 20.78 -35.25 6.21
C ASN A 60 19.35 -35.16 5.62
N GLY A 61 19.03 -34.07 4.89
CA GLY A 61 17.70 -33.88 4.29
C GLY A 61 16.66 -33.26 5.23
N ASP A 62 17.08 -32.86 6.44
CA ASP A 62 16.27 -32.08 7.35
C ASP A 62 16.56 -30.60 7.19
N HIS A 63 15.64 -29.88 6.54
CA HIS A 63 15.77 -28.44 6.31
C HIS A 63 15.19 -27.67 7.48
N ARG A 64 16.01 -26.84 8.12
CA ARG A 64 15.61 -25.97 9.23
C ARG A 64 15.86 -24.50 8.93
N TRP A 65 14.82 -23.68 9.08
CA TRP A 65 14.87 -22.22 8.96
C TRP A 65 14.44 -21.56 10.26
N GLU A 66 15.13 -20.49 10.65
CA GLU A 66 14.79 -19.68 11.82
C GLU A 66 14.11 -18.38 11.37
N TRP A 67 13.01 -18.04 12.02
CA TRP A 67 12.25 -16.82 11.76
C TRP A 67 11.85 -16.15 13.07
N THR A 68 11.85 -14.84 13.07
CA THR A 68 11.44 -14.00 14.20
C THR A 68 10.66 -12.84 13.63
N PRO A 69 9.31 -12.85 13.69
CA PRO A 69 8.54 -11.65 13.42
C PRO A 69 8.99 -10.56 14.40
N GLN A 70 9.27 -9.37 13.89
CA GLN A 70 9.73 -8.25 14.72
C GLN A 70 8.54 -7.62 15.47
N PHE A 71 8.28 -6.33 15.24
CA PHE A 71 7.27 -5.55 15.96
C PHE A 71 6.01 -5.31 15.12
N TYR A 72 5.54 -6.35 14.42
CA TYR A 72 4.39 -6.26 13.53
C TYR A 72 3.41 -7.43 13.75
N ALA A 73 2.12 -7.14 13.60
CA ALA A 73 1.03 -8.12 13.58
C ALA A 73 0.30 -8.09 12.24
N GLY A 74 -0.42 -9.16 11.95
CA GLY A 74 -1.17 -9.36 10.71
C GLY A 74 -0.78 -10.65 9.99
N THR A 75 -1.28 -10.82 8.76
CA THR A 75 -1.00 -11.98 7.92
C THR A 75 0.34 -11.80 7.20
N VAL A 76 1.24 -12.74 7.39
CA VAL A 76 2.53 -12.86 6.70
C VAL A 76 2.46 -13.97 5.66
N ILE A 77 3.03 -13.73 4.48
CA ILE A 77 3.12 -14.75 3.43
C ILE A 77 4.50 -15.42 3.48
N ALA A 78 4.50 -16.74 3.61
CA ALA A 78 5.69 -17.58 3.44
C ALA A 78 5.58 -18.40 2.14
N GLU A 79 6.66 -18.45 1.36
CA GLU A 79 6.71 -19.14 0.08
C GLU A 79 7.85 -20.15 0.06
N LEU A 80 7.54 -21.39 -0.33
CA LEU A 80 8.52 -22.46 -0.47
C LEU A 80 8.85 -22.65 -1.94
N PHE A 81 10.13 -22.66 -2.27
CA PHE A 81 10.65 -22.89 -3.61
C PHE A 81 11.58 -24.10 -3.65
N ASP A 82 11.67 -24.72 -4.84
CA ASP A 82 12.75 -25.64 -5.15
C ASP A 82 14.06 -24.91 -5.49
N GLU A 83 15.13 -25.66 -5.72
CA GLU A 83 16.44 -25.14 -6.13
C GLU A 83 16.43 -24.43 -7.50
N ARG A 84 15.40 -24.65 -8.32
CA ARG A 84 15.23 -24.04 -9.65
C ARG A 84 14.39 -22.78 -9.61
N GLY A 85 13.91 -22.37 -8.43
CA GLY A 85 13.05 -21.21 -8.24
C GLY A 85 11.57 -21.45 -8.57
N VAL A 86 11.15 -22.71 -8.73
CA VAL A 86 9.72 -23.04 -8.89
C VAL A 86 9.04 -23.01 -7.53
N ARG A 87 7.97 -22.23 -7.42
CA ARG A 87 7.16 -22.15 -6.19
C ARG A 87 6.39 -23.45 -5.97
N LEU A 88 6.65 -24.09 -4.84
CA LEU A 88 6.06 -25.37 -4.43
C LEU A 88 4.81 -25.18 -3.55
N ALA A 89 4.83 -24.19 -2.66
CA ALA A 89 3.75 -23.94 -1.71
C ALA A 89 3.72 -22.48 -1.24
N VAL A 90 2.54 -22.03 -0.80
CA VAL A 90 2.31 -20.74 -0.13
C VAL A 90 1.60 -20.99 1.19
N TYR A 91 2.12 -20.38 2.26
CA TYR A 91 1.56 -20.42 3.60
C TYR A 91 1.19 -19.02 4.06
N HIS A 92 0.09 -18.93 4.79
CA HIS A 92 -0.36 -17.70 5.44
C HIS A 92 -0.16 -17.86 6.95
N LEU A 93 0.69 -17.03 7.53
CA LEU A 93 1.05 -17.06 8.95
C LEU A 93 0.38 -15.87 9.64
N GLU A 94 -0.45 -16.14 10.65
CA GLU A 94 -1.13 -15.10 11.40
C GLU A 94 -0.29 -14.70 12.62
N VAL A 95 0.32 -13.52 12.58
CA VAL A 95 1.10 -12.96 13.67
C VAL A 95 0.21 -12.08 14.53
N ALA A 96 0.04 -12.44 15.80
CA ALA A 96 -0.73 -11.66 16.77
C ALA A 96 0.17 -10.78 17.64
N PRO A 97 -0.36 -9.67 18.19
CA PRO A 97 0.32 -8.96 19.25
C PRO A 97 0.43 -9.84 20.52
N PRO A 98 1.43 -9.61 21.39
CA PRO A 98 1.55 -10.39 22.63
C PRO A 98 0.33 -10.18 23.51
N ALA A 99 -0.35 -11.26 23.90
CA ALA A 99 -1.64 -11.19 24.60
C ALA A 99 -1.62 -10.37 25.90
N LYS A 100 -0.46 -10.26 26.56
CA LYS A 100 -0.28 -9.41 27.75
C LYS A 100 -0.34 -7.91 27.44
N LYS A 101 0.05 -7.49 26.23
CA LYS A 101 0.04 -6.08 25.79
C LYS A 101 -1.30 -5.71 25.19
N LEU A 102 -1.77 -6.50 24.23
CA LEU A 102 -2.95 -6.21 23.44
C LEU A 102 -3.56 -7.51 22.90
N ALA A 103 -4.87 -7.68 23.07
CA ALA A 103 -5.57 -8.81 22.49
C ALA A 103 -5.64 -8.70 20.95
N LYS A 104 -5.57 -9.84 20.25
CA LYS A 104 -5.69 -9.90 18.77
C LYS A 104 -6.91 -9.15 18.25
N MET A 105 -8.07 -9.34 18.88
CA MET A 105 -9.33 -8.66 18.51
C MET A 105 -9.23 -7.13 18.65
N CYS A 106 -8.51 -6.65 19.67
CA CYS A 106 -8.29 -5.21 19.85
C CYS A 106 -7.41 -4.66 18.74
N PHE A 107 -6.32 -5.34 18.37
CA PHE A 107 -5.49 -4.91 17.25
C PHE A 107 -6.29 -4.87 15.94
N HIS A 108 -7.05 -5.91 15.63
CA HIS A 108 -7.92 -5.93 14.45
C HIS A 108 -8.91 -4.76 14.47
N ARG A 109 -9.50 -4.45 15.63
CA ARG A 109 -10.40 -3.30 15.77
C ARG A 109 -9.69 -1.97 15.50
N MET A 110 -8.45 -1.79 15.95
CA MET A 110 -7.66 -0.59 15.65
C MET A 110 -7.45 -0.42 14.14
N VAL A 111 -7.12 -1.50 13.45
CA VAL A 111 -6.97 -1.51 11.98
C VAL A 111 -8.27 -1.12 11.29
N VAL A 112 -9.40 -1.68 11.73
CA VAL A 112 -10.73 -1.36 11.19
C VAL A 112 -11.07 0.12 11.41
N ASP A 113 -10.86 0.64 12.62
CA ASP A 113 -11.14 2.04 12.95
C ASP A 113 -10.27 3.00 12.10
N LEU A 114 -8.97 2.72 11.99
CA LEU A 114 -8.05 3.50 11.14
C LEU A 114 -8.50 3.47 9.68
N ARG A 115 -8.90 2.29 9.17
CA ARG A 115 -9.39 2.16 7.79
C ARG A 115 -10.63 2.98 7.53
N SER A 116 -11.60 2.96 8.45
CA SER A 116 -12.87 3.66 8.24
C SER A 116 -12.73 5.18 8.30
N GLU A 117 -11.80 5.69 9.09
CA GLU A 117 -11.66 7.12 9.36
C GLU A 117 -10.57 7.78 8.50
N ASP A 118 -9.42 7.14 8.34
CA ASP A 118 -8.27 7.68 7.59
C ASP A 118 -7.36 6.54 7.08
N PRO A 119 -7.65 5.95 5.91
CA PRO A 119 -6.92 4.79 5.38
C PRO A 119 -5.41 5.04 5.19
N GLU A 120 -4.97 6.29 4.98
CA GLU A 120 -3.55 6.63 4.83
C GLU A 120 -2.74 6.28 6.08
N LEU A 121 -3.37 6.32 7.25
CA LEU A 121 -2.75 5.96 8.53
C LEU A 121 -2.46 4.46 8.68
N LEU A 122 -2.93 3.60 7.76
CA LEU A 122 -2.56 2.18 7.77
C LEU A 122 -1.27 1.91 7.03
N PHE A 123 -0.87 2.78 6.10
CA PHE A 123 0.27 2.49 5.24
C PHE A 123 1.54 2.33 6.06
N GLY A 124 2.25 1.25 5.76
CA GLY A 124 3.58 0.99 6.25
C GLY A 124 4.34 0.07 5.32
N ALA A 125 5.38 -0.53 5.86
CA ALA A 125 6.34 -1.35 5.14
C ALA A 125 6.61 -2.68 5.84
N GLU A 126 5.90 -2.96 6.94
CA GLU A 126 6.09 -4.19 7.69
C GLU A 126 5.44 -5.37 6.96
N PRO A 127 5.97 -6.59 7.13
CA PRO A 127 5.43 -7.77 6.48
C PRO A 127 4.04 -8.19 6.97
N GLY A 128 3.70 -7.87 8.23
CA GLY A 128 2.36 -8.05 8.76
C GLY A 128 1.36 -7.28 7.91
N GLY A 129 0.51 -8.01 7.21
CA GLY A 129 -0.41 -7.42 6.26
C GLY A 129 -1.87 -7.62 6.63
N GLU A 130 -2.70 -6.70 6.17
CA GLU A 130 -4.14 -6.69 6.43
C GLU A 130 -4.92 -6.86 5.13
N LYS A 131 -5.99 -7.67 5.16
CA LYS A 131 -6.84 -7.84 3.98
C LYS A 131 -7.51 -6.51 3.63
N ILE A 132 -7.35 -6.07 2.40
CA ILE A 132 -7.88 -4.80 1.90
C ILE A 132 -8.82 -5.00 0.73
N SER A 133 -9.56 -3.94 0.42
CA SER A 133 -10.39 -3.86 -0.78
C SER A 133 -9.69 -3.02 -1.84
N SER A 134 -10.40 -2.65 -2.89
CA SER A 134 -9.87 -2.01 -4.08
C SER A 134 -10.56 -0.71 -4.47
N GLU A 135 -11.30 -0.09 -3.55
CA GLU A 135 -11.92 1.22 -3.76
C GLU A 135 -11.04 2.34 -3.19
N GLY A 136 -11.33 3.58 -3.58
CA GLY A 136 -10.58 4.76 -3.14
C GLY A 136 -9.33 5.07 -3.98
N ASP A 137 -8.66 6.15 -3.61
CA ASP A 137 -7.54 6.71 -4.38
C ASP A 137 -6.19 6.58 -3.67
N PHE A 138 -6.17 6.03 -2.46
CA PHE A 138 -4.97 5.89 -1.65
C PHE A 138 -4.06 4.77 -2.15
N SER A 139 -2.77 5.04 -2.23
CA SER A 139 -1.77 4.05 -2.65
C SER A 139 -0.41 4.37 -2.04
N ASN A 140 0.37 3.34 -1.74
CA ASN A 140 1.78 3.47 -1.42
C ASN A 140 2.61 2.50 -2.25
N ILE A 141 3.92 2.69 -2.21
CA ILE A 141 4.89 1.85 -2.94
C ILE A 141 4.83 0.37 -2.56
N HIS A 142 4.60 0.05 -1.28
CA HIS A 142 4.54 -1.34 -0.82
C HIS A 142 3.29 -2.06 -1.32
N LEU A 143 2.15 -1.37 -1.42
CA LEU A 143 0.93 -1.88 -2.04
C LEU A 143 1.12 -2.09 -3.54
N GLN A 144 1.74 -1.14 -4.23
CA GLN A 144 2.05 -1.27 -5.66
C GLN A 144 2.94 -2.49 -5.94
N TYR A 145 3.98 -2.68 -5.13
CA TYR A 145 4.81 -3.89 -5.17
C TYR A 145 4.00 -5.16 -4.89
N ALA A 146 3.16 -5.17 -3.84
CA ALA A 146 2.34 -6.33 -3.48
C ALA A 146 1.39 -6.74 -4.62
N ARG A 147 0.78 -5.76 -5.31
CA ARG A 147 -0.06 -5.99 -6.50
C ARG A 147 0.73 -6.56 -7.68
N LEU A 148 1.94 -6.04 -7.93
CA LEU A 148 2.84 -6.60 -8.94
C LEU A 148 3.22 -8.06 -8.63
N LYS A 149 3.55 -8.36 -7.36
CA LYS A 149 3.84 -9.73 -6.91
C LYS A 149 2.64 -10.67 -7.07
N LEU A 150 1.44 -10.21 -6.71
CA LEU A 150 0.21 -11.01 -6.72
C LEU A 150 -0.33 -11.26 -8.14
N PHE A 151 -0.35 -10.22 -8.98
CA PHE A 151 -1.01 -10.27 -10.29
C PHE A 151 -0.05 -10.31 -11.49
N GLY A 152 1.22 -9.95 -11.32
CA GLY A 152 2.19 -9.78 -12.41
C GLY A 152 2.35 -11.03 -13.27
N ASP A 153 2.64 -12.17 -12.65
CA ASP A 153 2.81 -13.43 -13.40
C ASP A 153 1.47 -13.91 -14.02
N ARG A 154 0.34 -13.72 -13.33
CA ARG A 154 -0.99 -14.03 -13.89
C ARG A 154 -1.28 -13.17 -15.12
N TYR A 155 -0.91 -11.89 -15.09
CA TYR A 155 -1.04 -10.96 -16.21
C TYR A 155 -0.14 -11.38 -17.39
N LEU A 156 1.12 -11.70 -17.11
CA LEU A 156 2.08 -12.20 -18.10
C LEU A 156 1.56 -13.47 -18.79
N ARG A 157 1.03 -14.44 -18.02
CA ARG A 157 0.41 -15.66 -18.58
C ARG A 157 -0.85 -15.34 -19.43
N ALA A 158 -1.67 -14.38 -18.99
CA ALA A 158 -2.85 -13.97 -19.75
C ALA A 158 -2.48 -13.35 -21.11
N LEU A 159 -1.46 -12.49 -21.14
CA LEU A 159 -0.94 -11.92 -22.38
C LEU A 159 -0.30 -12.97 -23.28
N LYS A 160 0.45 -13.94 -22.73
CA LYS A 160 0.98 -15.07 -23.51
C LYS A 160 -0.14 -15.82 -24.26
N LYS A 161 -1.28 -16.04 -23.62
CA LYS A 161 -2.43 -16.70 -24.28
C LYS A 161 -2.93 -15.91 -25.49
N ILE A 162 -2.97 -14.59 -25.40
CA ILE A 162 -3.34 -13.71 -26.51
C ILE A 162 -2.32 -13.78 -27.66
N THR A 163 -1.03 -13.92 -27.37
CA THR A 163 -0.02 -14.08 -28.43
C THR A 163 -0.16 -15.38 -29.22
N ILE A 164 -0.76 -16.42 -28.63
CA ILE A 164 -1.01 -17.70 -29.29
C ILE A 164 -2.25 -17.62 -30.20
N GLN A 165 -3.30 -16.92 -29.77
CA GLN A 165 -4.56 -16.78 -30.50
C GLN A 165 -5.01 -15.31 -30.56
N PRO A 166 -4.36 -14.48 -31.39
CA PRO A 166 -4.70 -13.07 -31.48
C PRO A 166 -5.96 -12.84 -32.32
N LEU A 167 -6.80 -11.90 -31.89
CA LEU A 167 -7.88 -11.35 -32.70
C LEU A 167 -7.32 -10.69 -33.95
N SER A 168 -7.99 -10.93 -35.07
CA SER A 168 -7.64 -10.29 -36.33
C SER A 168 -8.81 -9.49 -36.86
N ALA A 169 -8.50 -8.40 -37.56
CA ALA A 169 -9.48 -7.58 -38.25
C ALA A 169 -9.15 -7.54 -39.74
N LEU A 170 -10.13 -7.19 -40.56
CA LEU A 170 -9.91 -6.91 -41.97
C LEU A 170 -9.61 -5.42 -42.13
N LYS A 171 -8.50 -5.11 -42.80
CA LYS A 171 -8.12 -3.75 -43.19
C LYS A 171 -8.26 -3.63 -44.70
N GLY A 172 -9.14 -2.74 -45.15
CA GLY A 172 -9.18 -2.31 -46.54
C GLY A 172 -7.97 -1.41 -46.81
N THR A 173 -7.06 -1.87 -47.66
CA THR A 173 -6.00 -1.06 -48.25
C THR A 173 -6.27 -0.90 -49.75
N ARG A 174 -5.61 0.05 -50.40
CA ARG A 174 -5.58 0.11 -51.85
C ARG A 174 -4.21 -0.31 -52.34
N SER A 175 -4.18 -1.13 -53.38
CA SER A 175 -2.93 -1.58 -54.00
C SER A 175 -3.02 -1.45 -55.50
N SER A 176 -1.88 -1.17 -56.13
CA SER A 176 -1.77 -1.23 -57.58
C SER A 176 -1.63 -2.70 -58.01
N ALA A 177 -2.57 -3.21 -58.80
CA ALA A 177 -2.57 -4.59 -59.28
C ALA A 177 -2.82 -4.65 -60.79
N PRO A 178 -2.21 -5.58 -61.53
CA PRO A 178 -2.50 -5.76 -62.95
C PRO A 178 -3.93 -6.25 -63.17
N LEU A 179 -4.51 -5.99 -64.34
CA LEU A 179 -5.92 -6.28 -64.66
C LEU A 179 -6.35 -7.71 -64.30
N HIS A 180 -5.52 -8.71 -64.59
CA HIS A 180 -5.81 -10.13 -64.31
C HIS A 180 -5.90 -10.49 -62.81
N ARG A 181 -5.44 -9.60 -61.90
CA ARG A 181 -5.55 -9.76 -60.44
C ARG A 181 -6.66 -8.91 -59.82
N VAL A 182 -7.35 -8.10 -60.63
CA VAL A 182 -8.45 -7.25 -60.17
C VAL A 182 -9.70 -8.09 -59.95
N ARG A 183 -10.07 -8.31 -58.68
CA ARG A 183 -11.29 -9.06 -58.32
C ARG A 183 -12.54 -8.18 -58.17
N ARG A 184 -12.36 -6.90 -57.85
CA ARG A 184 -13.45 -5.94 -57.61
C ARG A 184 -13.01 -4.55 -58.02
N ILE A 185 -13.90 -3.83 -58.71
CA ILE A 185 -13.71 -2.43 -59.13
C ILE A 185 -14.69 -1.58 -58.32
N ASP A 186 -14.19 -0.54 -57.67
CA ASP A 186 -15.03 0.45 -56.98
C ASP A 186 -15.06 1.79 -57.73
N THR A 187 -15.90 2.72 -57.27
CA THR A 187 -16.05 4.04 -57.89
C THR A 187 -14.75 4.85 -57.88
N GLN A 188 -13.84 4.59 -56.94
CA GLN A 188 -12.54 5.23 -56.86
C GLN A 188 -11.54 4.63 -57.86
N THR A 189 -11.57 3.32 -58.08
CA THR A 189 -10.82 2.65 -59.15
C THR A 189 -11.24 3.20 -60.52
N LEU A 190 -12.54 3.35 -60.77
CA LEU A 190 -13.05 3.95 -62.02
C LEU A 190 -12.59 5.40 -62.21
N ARG A 191 -12.60 6.22 -61.15
CA ARG A 191 -12.09 7.60 -61.20
C ARG A 191 -10.58 7.67 -61.44
N SER A 192 -9.82 6.75 -60.84
CA SER A 192 -8.37 6.63 -61.06
C SER A 192 -8.08 6.24 -62.51
N LEU A 193 -8.89 5.33 -63.07
CA LEU A 193 -8.80 4.92 -64.48
C LEU A 193 -9.12 6.06 -65.44
N ALA A 194 -10.21 6.79 -65.22
CA ALA A 194 -10.58 7.93 -66.05
C ALA A 194 -9.51 9.03 -66.09
N ARG A 195 -8.63 9.10 -65.07
CA ARG A 195 -7.50 10.04 -65.00
C ARG A 195 -6.21 9.52 -65.62
N ASN A 196 -6.15 8.25 -66.02
CA ASN A 196 -4.97 7.63 -66.62
C ASN A 196 -5.30 7.09 -68.03
N PRO A 197 -5.05 7.88 -69.09
CA PRO A 197 -5.39 7.51 -70.47
C PRO A 197 -4.77 6.19 -70.92
N GLY A 198 -3.55 5.86 -70.46
CA GLY A 198 -2.86 4.62 -70.81
C GLY A 198 -3.51 3.37 -70.21
N ALA A 199 -4.08 3.47 -69.00
CA ALA A 199 -4.80 2.36 -68.38
C ALA A 199 -6.21 2.16 -68.98
N MET A 200 -6.85 3.24 -69.45
CA MET A 200 -8.13 3.17 -70.18
C MET A 200 -7.96 2.57 -71.57
N ALA A 201 -6.87 2.88 -72.29
CA ALA A 201 -6.60 2.29 -73.60
C ALA A 201 -6.44 0.76 -73.54
N GLN A 202 -5.88 0.24 -72.45
CA GLN A 202 -5.74 -1.21 -72.20
C GLN A 202 -7.07 -1.92 -71.87
N LEU A 203 -8.03 -1.21 -71.27
CA LEU A 203 -9.39 -1.72 -71.06
C LEU A 203 -10.22 -1.70 -72.35
N GLY A 204 -9.94 -0.73 -73.23
CA GLY A 204 -10.68 -0.49 -74.46
C GLY A 204 -10.21 -1.27 -75.68
N ASN A 205 -9.15 -2.11 -75.58
CA ASN A 205 -8.54 -2.82 -76.71
C ASN A 205 -8.30 -1.89 -77.93
N ILE A 206 -7.76 -0.70 -77.68
CA ILE A 206 -7.48 0.26 -78.75
C ILE A 206 -6.19 -0.17 -79.46
N ASP A 207 -6.32 -0.64 -80.69
CA ASP A 207 -5.20 -1.02 -81.56
C ASP A 207 -4.23 0.17 -81.72
N GLY A 208 -2.96 -0.03 -81.34
CA GLY A 208 -1.87 0.94 -81.54
C GLY A 208 -1.08 1.36 -80.30
N VAL A 209 -1.33 0.79 -79.12
CA VAL A 209 -0.47 1.01 -77.94
C VAL A 209 0.44 -0.21 -77.74
N ASP A 210 1.76 0.00 -77.86
CA ASP A 210 2.78 -1.02 -77.61
C ASP A 210 2.52 -1.72 -76.26
N SER A 211 2.10 -2.99 -76.35
CA SER A 211 1.58 -3.80 -75.25
C SER A 211 2.68 -4.40 -74.37
N ILE A 212 3.61 -3.58 -73.91
CA ILE A 212 4.68 -4.02 -72.99
C ILE A 212 4.49 -3.45 -71.57
N THR A 213 3.75 -2.35 -71.42
CA THR A 213 3.52 -1.75 -70.10
C THR A 213 2.31 -2.41 -69.45
N ILE A 214 2.49 -3.32 -68.50
CA ILE A 214 1.38 -3.88 -67.72
C ILE A 214 0.71 -2.72 -66.95
N GLY A 215 -0.52 -2.35 -67.35
CA GLY A 215 -1.28 -1.30 -66.68
C GLY A 215 -1.60 -1.73 -65.25
N MET A 216 -1.27 -0.87 -64.31
CA MET A 216 -1.47 -1.11 -62.90
C MET A 216 -2.71 -0.36 -62.42
N PHE A 217 -3.64 -1.09 -61.83
CA PHE A 217 -4.96 -0.62 -61.43
C PHE A 217 -4.99 -0.41 -59.91
N ASP A 218 -5.40 0.78 -59.49
CA ASP A 218 -5.62 1.09 -58.08
C ASP A 218 -6.90 0.42 -57.58
N VAL A 219 -6.77 -0.69 -56.83
CA VAL A 219 -7.90 -1.53 -56.42
C VAL A 219 -7.98 -1.73 -54.91
N PRO A 220 -9.20 -1.86 -54.35
CA PRO A 220 -9.37 -2.19 -52.95
C PRO A 220 -8.96 -3.64 -52.66
N VAL A 221 -8.06 -3.83 -51.71
CA VAL A 221 -7.61 -5.12 -51.19
C VAL A 221 -7.93 -5.20 -49.72
N SER A 222 -8.58 -6.28 -49.30
CA SER A 222 -8.81 -6.58 -47.88
C SER A 222 -7.68 -7.49 -47.38
N SER A 223 -6.86 -7.01 -46.45
CA SER A 223 -5.85 -7.82 -45.78
C SER A 223 -6.18 -8.02 -44.31
N VAL A 224 -5.72 -9.14 -43.74
CA VAL A 224 -5.83 -9.40 -42.32
C VAL A 224 -4.82 -8.51 -41.58
N THR A 225 -5.26 -7.81 -40.54
CA THR A 225 -4.42 -7.01 -39.67
C THR A 225 -4.57 -7.43 -38.21
N LEU A 226 -3.45 -7.41 -37.48
CA LEU A 226 -3.43 -7.54 -36.04
C LEU A 226 -3.45 -6.17 -35.34
N ASP A 227 -3.51 -5.06 -36.07
CA ASP A 227 -3.64 -3.72 -35.46
C ASP A 227 -5.11 -3.43 -35.13
N THR A 228 -5.64 -4.15 -34.14
CA THR A 228 -7.02 -4.05 -33.67
C THR A 228 -7.14 -3.08 -32.49
N ALA A 229 -8.32 -2.48 -32.29
CA ALA A 229 -8.58 -1.60 -31.16
C ALA A 229 -8.33 -2.27 -29.79
N ALA A 230 -8.57 -3.58 -29.69
CA ALA A 230 -8.28 -4.38 -28.50
C ALA A 230 -6.78 -4.48 -28.24
N HIS A 231 -5.97 -4.77 -29.27
CA HIS A 231 -4.51 -4.85 -29.13
C HIS A 231 -3.87 -3.51 -28.79
N ARG A 232 -4.39 -2.42 -29.37
CA ARG A 232 -3.96 -1.05 -29.02
C ARG A 232 -4.19 -0.75 -27.54
N THR A 233 -5.39 -1.08 -27.04
CA THR A 233 -5.76 -0.89 -25.63
C THR A 233 -4.86 -1.70 -24.71
N LEU A 234 -4.67 -2.99 -24.99
CA LEU A 234 -3.80 -3.85 -24.19
C LEU A 234 -2.33 -3.43 -24.25
N LYS A 235 -1.83 -2.99 -25.41
CA LYS A 235 -0.46 -2.46 -25.54
C LYS A 235 -0.27 -1.19 -24.70
N THR A 236 -1.25 -0.30 -24.65
CA THR A 236 -1.22 0.87 -23.76
C THR A 236 -1.11 0.46 -22.29
N ILE A 237 -1.92 -0.51 -21.84
CA ILE A 237 -1.87 -1.02 -20.45
C ILE A 237 -0.53 -1.71 -20.16
N LEU A 238 -0.03 -2.55 -21.08
CA LEU A 238 1.30 -3.18 -21.00
C LEU A 238 2.41 -2.13 -20.84
N ASN A 239 2.40 -1.07 -21.66
CA ASN A 239 3.39 0.01 -21.56
C ASN A 239 3.27 0.82 -20.27
N LYS A 240 2.07 0.97 -19.71
CA LYS A 240 1.88 1.59 -18.38
C LYS A 240 2.47 0.71 -17.28
N ILE A 241 2.23 -0.60 -17.32
CA ILE A 241 2.76 -1.55 -16.31
C ILE A 241 4.29 -1.62 -16.36
N ILE A 242 4.91 -1.69 -17.54
CA ILE A 242 6.38 -1.68 -17.66
C ILE A 242 6.97 -0.40 -17.03
N ARG A 243 6.37 0.77 -17.28
CA ARG A 243 6.80 2.02 -16.64
C ARG A 243 6.58 2.01 -15.13
N HIS A 244 5.47 1.42 -14.69
CA HIS A 244 5.12 1.30 -13.28
C HIS A 244 6.11 0.40 -12.52
N ILE A 245 6.51 -0.74 -13.07
CA ILE A 245 7.55 -1.62 -12.51
C ILE A 245 8.85 -0.84 -12.26
N ASN A 246 9.27 -0.03 -13.24
CA ASN A 246 10.47 0.79 -13.12
C ASN A 246 10.34 1.86 -12.03
N ALA A 247 9.19 2.55 -11.95
CA ALA A 247 8.92 3.52 -10.90
C ALA A 247 8.98 2.86 -9.51
N VAL A 248 8.32 1.71 -9.36
CA VAL A 248 8.31 0.95 -8.11
C VAL A 248 9.73 0.51 -7.72
N ARG A 249 10.51 -0.01 -8.66
CA ARG A 249 11.91 -0.40 -8.43
C ARG A 249 12.76 0.77 -7.94
N MET A 250 12.67 1.93 -8.58
CA MET A 250 13.44 3.12 -8.20
C MET A 250 13.08 3.62 -6.80
N GLU A 251 11.79 3.62 -6.45
CA GLU A 251 11.34 4.06 -5.13
C GLU A 251 11.74 3.08 -4.03
N LEU A 252 11.62 1.76 -4.26
CA LEU A 252 12.11 0.75 -3.32
C LEU A 252 13.63 0.87 -3.07
N ARG A 253 14.42 1.12 -4.12
CA ARG A 253 15.86 1.41 -4.00
C ARG A 253 16.11 2.66 -3.16
N SER A 254 15.35 3.72 -3.40
CA SER A 254 15.47 4.97 -2.64
C SER A 254 15.16 4.77 -1.16
N LEU A 255 14.12 3.99 -0.84
CA LEU A 255 13.75 3.66 0.53
C LEU A 255 14.83 2.85 1.23
N ALA A 256 15.38 1.83 0.58
CA ALA A 256 16.47 1.02 1.13
C ALA A 256 17.77 1.83 1.29
N ALA A 257 18.09 2.73 0.36
CA ALA A 257 19.29 3.57 0.44
C ALA A 257 19.22 4.63 1.54
N ASN A 258 18.02 5.15 1.82
CA ASN A 258 17.77 6.14 2.87
C ASN A 258 17.40 5.49 4.21
N GLU A 259 17.44 4.16 4.31
CA GLU A 259 17.11 3.44 5.51
C GLU A 259 18.15 3.72 6.60
N GLN A 260 17.69 4.34 7.69
CA GLN A 260 18.44 4.32 8.93
C GLN A 260 18.19 2.96 9.58
N ARG A 261 19.25 2.17 9.80
CA ARG A 261 19.12 0.88 10.47
C ARG A 261 18.56 1.10 11.87
N ASP A 262 17.28 0.82 12.01
CA ASP A 262 16.55 0.81 13.27
C ASP A 262 16.30 -0.65 13.64
N GLN A 263 16.54 -1.02 14.90
CA GLN A 263 16.32 -2.40 15.36
C GLN A 263 14.84 -2.77 15.45
N VAL A 264 13.94 -1.78 15.33
CA VAL A 264 12.51 -1.93 15.54
C VAL A 264 11.74 -2.21 14.23
N ARG A 265 12.31 -1.88 13.07
CA ARG A 265 11.66 -2.04 11.76
C ARG A 265 12.30 -3.14 10.94
N THR A 266 11.50 -3.83 10.14
CA THR A 266 12.04 -4.84 9.22
C THR A 266 12.82 -4.17 8.09
N SER A 267 14.09 -4.51 7.99
CA SER A 267 15.05 -4.02 7.00
C SER A 267 14.48 -4.03 5.57
N GLN A 268 14.46 -2.87 4.91
CA GLN A 268 14.15 -2.78 3.48
C GLN A 268 15.31 -3.27 2.65
N ALA A 269 16.55 -2.97 3.07
CA ALA A 269 17.75 -3.38 2.37
C ALA A 269 17.86 -4.90 2.22
N ASP A 270 17.55 -5.67 3.27
CA ASP A 270 17.65 -7.14 3.24
C ASP A 270 16.60 -7.77 2.30
N ARG A 271 15.45 -7.10 2.12
CA ARG A 271 14.36 -7.52 1.23
C ARG A 271 14.58 -7.13 -0.23
N LEU A 272 15.37 -6.09 -0.46
CA LEU A 272 15.48 -5.45 -1.78
C LEU A 272 15.89 -6.44 -2.86
N ALA A 273 16.89 -7.28 -2.60
CA ALA A 273 17.45 -8.19 -3.60
C ALA A 273 16.39 -9.12 -4.21
N LEU A 274 15.53 -9.72 -3.39
CA LEU A 274 14.47 -10.61 -3.90
C LEU A 274 13.37 -9.83 -4.61
N ARG A 275 13.02 -8.64 -4.11
CA ARG A 275 12.04 -7.77 -4.74
C ARG A 275 12.50 -7.34 -6.13
N GLU A 276 13.77 -6.98 -6.28
CA GLU A 276 14.37 -6.62 -7.55
C GLU A 276 14.35 -7.78 -8.53
N LEU A 277 14.79 -8.97 -8.10
CA LEU A 277 14.77 -10.17 -8.95
C LEU A 277 13.37 -10.43 -9.52
N LEU A 278 12.34 -10.34 -8.68
CA LEU A 278 10.95 -10.52 -9.11
C LEU A 278 10.51 -9.45 -10.13
N LEU A 279 10.87 -8.18 -9.90
CA LEU A 279 10.52 -7.08 -10.79
C LEU A 279 11.26 -7.18 -12.13
N ASP A 280 12.52 -7.61 -12.11
CA ASP A 280 13.36 -7.82 -13.29
C ASP A 280 12.81 -8.97 -14.15
N ASP A 281 12.49 -10.11 -13.55
CA ASP A 281 11.88 -11.26 -14.24
C ASP A 281 10.53 -10.88 -14.89
N LEU A 282 9.71 -10.11 -14.17
CA LEU A 282 8.42 -9.64 -14.68
C LEU A 282 8.62 -8.64 -15.84
N GLU A 283 9.52 -7.68 -15.69
CA GLU A 283 9.82 -6.71 -16.75
C GLU A 283 10.32 -7.40 -18.01
N ASP A 284 11.29 -8.30 -17.90
CA ASP A 284 11.86 -9.04 -19.03
C ASP A 284 10.80 -9.83 -19.77
N GLY A 285 9.92 -10.52 -19.04
CA GLY A 285 8.79 -11.24 -19.62
C GLY A 285 7.82 -10.34 -20.38
N LEU A 286 7.48 -9.19 -19.82
CA LEU A 286 6.58 -8.21 -20.44
C LEU A 286 7.22 -7.51 -21.65
N GLN A 287 8.52 -7.22 -21.61
CA GLN A 287 9.28 -6.65 -22.73
C GLN A 287 9.36 -7.64 -23.90
N LYS A 288 9.57 -8.94 -23.63
CA LYS A 288 9.52 -9.99 -24.66
C LYS A 288 8.14 -10.04 -25.32
N LEU A 289 7.07 -9.99 -24.54
CA LEU A 289 5.70 -9.97 -25.08
C LEU A 289 5.40 -8.70 -25.89
N LYS A 290 5.86 -7.53 -25.44
CA LYS A 290 5.72 -6.26 -26.17
C LYS A 290 6.32 -6.33 -27.58
N ARG A 291 7.41 -7.09 -27.76
CA ARG A 291 8.11 -7.30 -29.04
C ARG A 291 7.51 -8.44 -29.88
N ALA A 292 6.62 -9.26 -29.30
CA ALA A 292 5.95 -10.35 -29.99
C ALA A 292 4.66 -9.89 -30.69
N ARG A 293 4.19 -10.68 -31.67
CA ARG A 293 2.84 -10.52 -32.22
C ARG A 293 1.80 -10.86 -31.14
N PRO A 294 0.67 -10.14 -31.06
CA PRO A 294 0.24 -9.07 -31.97
C PRO A 294 0.80 -7.67 -31.63
N PHE A 295 1.43 -7.49 -30.47
CA PHE A 295 1.81 -6.17 -29.93
C PHE A 295 2.85 -5.42 -30.76
N SER A 296 3.76 -6.13 -31.44
CA SER A 296 4.73 -5.51 -32.34
C SER A 296 4.12 -4.89 -33.60
N GLU A 297 2.94 -5.36 -34.03
CA GLU A 297 2.24 -4.86 -35.24
C GLU A 297 1.26 -3.73 -34.96
N VAL A 298 1.02 -3.44 -33.68
CA VAL A 298 0.17 -2.34 -33.25
C VAL A 298 0.85 -1.01 -33.57
N THR A 299 0.21 -0.20 -34.40
CA THR A 299 0.78 1.05 -34.93
C THR A 299 0.61 2.24 -33.99
N ARG A 300 -0.40 2.20 -33.11
CA ARG A 300 -0.68 3.28 -32.15
C ARG A 300 -1.13 2.73 -30.80
N ASP A 301 -0.71 3.39 -29.74
CA ASP A 301 -1.13 3.05 -28.38
C ASP A 301 -2.34 3.93 -28.03
N GLU A 302 -3.53 3.34 -27.91
CA GLU A 302 -4.75 4.06 -27.55
C GLU A 302 -5.69 3.18 -26.73
N ILE A 303 -6.42 3.81 -25.80
CA ILE A 303 -7.59 3.22 -25.16
C ILE A 303 -8.82 3.83 -25.84
N SER A 304 -9.67 2.99 -26.42
CA SER A 304 -10.87 3.44 -27.14
C SER A 304 -12.09 2.61 -26.74
N SER A 305 -13.30 3.18 -26.90
CA SER A 305 -14.55 2.47 -26.62
C SER A 305 -14.69 1.18 -27.45
N ALA A 306 -14.27 1.22 -28.72
CA ALA A 306 -14.24 0.03 -29.58
C ALA A 306 -13.27 -1.04 -29.04
N GLY A 307 -12.12 -0.64 -28.50
CA GLY A 307 -11.17 -1.54 -27.86
C GLY A 307 -11.73 -2.17 -26.58
N LEU A 308 -12.36 -1.38 -25.72
CA LEU A 308 -13.00 -1.88 -24.49
C LEU A 308 -14.18 -2.82 -24.79
N ASN A 309 -14.99 -2.53 -25.81
CA ASN A 309 -16.07 -3.40 -26.26
C ASN A 309 -15.52 -4.74 -26.78
N ALA A 310 -14.49 -4.70 -27.62
CA ALA A 310 -13.84 -5.90 -28.14
C ALA A 310 -13.20 -6.75 -27.02
N ILE A 311 -12.57 -6.10 -26.03
CA ILE A 311 -12.01 -6.75 -24.85
C ILE A 311 -13.12 -7.43 -24.03
N SER A 312 -14.23 -6.74 -23.78
CA SER A 312 -15.34 -7.25 -22.97
C SER A 312 -16.02 -8.46 -23.62
N GLY A 313 -16.03 -8.51 -24.97
CA GLY A 313 -16.55 -9.63 -25.74
C GLY A 313 -15.66 -10.86 -25.81
N HIS A 314 -14.41 -10.82 -25.29
CA HIS A 314 -13.48 -11.96 -25.38
C HIS A 314 -12.86 -12.31 -24.02
N PRO A 315 -13.09 -13.54 -23.47
CA PRO A 315 -12.68 -13.90 -22.11
C PRO A 315 -11.19 -13.69 -21.80
N ASP A 316 -10.30 -14.08 -22.73
CA ASP A 316 -8.85 -13.94 -22.52
C ASP A 316 -8.37 -12.48 -22.50
N TYR A 317 -8.98 -11.63 -23.33
CA TYR A 317 -8.69 -10.20 -23.36
C TYR A 317 -9.24 -9.52 -22.11
N ALA A 318 -10.49 -9.81 -21.73
CA ALA A 318 -11.09 -9.31 -20.51
C ALA A 318 -10.26 -9.69 -19.27
N ARG A 319 -9.74 -10.93 -19.23
CA ARG A 319 -8.83 -11.39 -18.17
C ARG A 319 -7.53 -10.60 -18.15
N ALA A 320 -6.85 -10.45 -19.29
CA ALA A 320 -5.61 -9.68 -19.36
C ALA A 320 -5.82 -8.22 -18.95
N PHE A 321 -6.86 -7.58 -19.47
CA PHE A 321 -7.21 -6.20 -19.12
C PHE A 321 -7.49 -6.03 -17.63
N ARG A 322 -8.32 -6.91 -17.05
CA ARG A 322 -8.65 -6.88 -15.60
C ARG A 322 -7.41 -7.05 -14.73
N LEU A 323 -6.53 -8.01 -15.04
CA LEU A 323 -5.29 -8.21 -14.28
C LEU A 323 -4.36 -6.99 -14.41
N GLY A 324 -4.26 -6.40 -15.60
CA GLY A 324 -3.48 -5.18 -15.80
C GLY A 324 -4.05 -3.99 -15.01
N TRP A 325 -5.37 -3.89 -14.93
CA TRP A 325 -6.04 -2.89 -14.08
C TRP A 325 -5.80 -3.14 -12.59
N GLN A 326 -5.85 -4.40 -12.13
CA GLN A 326 -5.56 -4.78 -10.74
C GLN A 326 -4.13 -4.44 -10.32
N ILE A 327 -3.18 -4.46 -11.26
CA ILE A 327 -1.81 -4.01 -11.01
C ILE A 327 -1.75 -2.48 -10.83
N LEU A 328 -2.44 -1.74 -11.71
CA LEU A 328 -2.31 -0.27 -11.79
C LEU A 328 -3.26 0.51 -10.88
N ARG A 329 -4.28 -0.15 -10.31
CA ARG A 329 -5.31 0.54 -9.53
C ARG A 329 -4.72 1.19 -8.28
N PRO A 330 -5.19 2.39 -7.87
CA PRO A 330 -5.10 2.84 -6.50
C PRO A 330 -6.20 2.19 -5.63
N GLY A 331 -6.23 2.52 -4.33
CA GLY A 331 -7.34 2.23 -3.44
C GLY A 331 -7.11 1.07 -2.47
N ILE A 332 -7.62 1.20 -1.25
CA ILE A 332 -7.65 0.18 -0.19
C ILE A 332 -9.02 0.08 0.53
N ASP A 333 -9.99 0.89 0.12
CA ASP A 333 -11.30 1.07 0.75
C ASP A 333 -12.33 0.04 0.26
N GLY A 334 -13.38 -0.18 1.05
CA GLY A 334 -14.50 -1.08 0.73
C GLY A 334 -14.42 -2.50 1.33
N PRO A 335 -15.42 -3.37 1.09
CA PRO A 335 -15.46 -4.74 1.59
C PRO A 335 -14.48 -5.68 0.86
N GLY A 336 -13.78 -6.51 1.65
CA GLY A 336 -12.46 -7.08 1.34
C GLY A 336 -12.31 -7.93 0.06
N SER A 337 -11.10 -7.86 -0.49
CA SER A 337 -10.58 -8.70 -1.58
C SER A 337 -9.51 -9.68 -1.05
N ASP A 338 -8.92 -10.49 -1.94
CA ASP A 338 -7.76 -11.34 -1.62
C ASP A 338 -6.43 -10.56 -1.53
N GLU A 339 -6.45 -9.23 -1.61
CA GLU A 339 -5.26 -8.40 -1.48
C GLU A 339 -4.87 -8.20 -0.01
N ILE A 340 -3.56 -8.24 0.23
CA ILE A 340 -2.96 -8.00 1.53
C ILE A 340 -2.16 -6.70 1.45
N LEU A 341 -2.49 -5.73 2.29
CA LEU A 341 -1.78 -4.47 2.44
C LEU A 341 -0.70 -4.61 3.50
N PRO A 342 0.59 -4.39 3.18
CA PRO A 342 1.62 -4.19 4.19
C PRO A 342 1.29 -2.98 5.07
N VAL A 343 1.13 -3.20 6.38
CA VAL A 343 0.79 -2.11 7.32
C VAL A 343 2.02 -1.61 8.08
N SER A 344 1.83 -0.57 8.89
CA SER A 344 2.84 -0.10 9.83
C SER A 344 3.09 -1.10 10.98
N PRO A 345 4.23 -1.01 11.68
CA PRO A 345 4.46 -1.76 12.91
C PRO A 345 3.31 -1.59 13.91
N THR A 346 3.11 -2.58 14.77
CA THR A 346 1.99 -2.63 15.71
C THR A 346 1.99 -1.43 16.66
N TRP A 347 3.16 -0.99 17.10
CA TRP A 347 3.29 0.19 17.96
C TRP A 347 2.87 1.49 17.24
N GLU A 348 3.18 1.62 15.95
CA GLU A 348 2.84 2.80 15.16
C GLU A 348 1.34 2.80 14.79
N ILE A 349 0.76 1.62 14.54
CA ILE A 349 -0.69 1.45 14.41
C ILE A 349 -1.39 1.89 15.70
N TYR A 350 -0.87 1.49 16.86
CA TYR A 350 -1.39 1.91 18.16
C TYR A 350 -1.30 3.42 18.37
N GLU A 351 -0.17 4.06 18.04
CA GLU A 351 0.01 5.52 18.12
C GLU A 351 -1.00 6.27 17.24
N ARG A 352 -1.13 5.87 15.97
CA ARG A 352 -2.04 6.49 15.01
C ARG A 352 -3.51 6.29 15.40
N TRP A 353 -3.85 5.11 15.94
CA TRP A 353 -5.18 4.85 16.48
C TRP A 353 -5.47 5.73 17.70
N CYS A 354 -4.51 5.88 18.64
CA CYS A 354 -4.65 6.80 19.77
C CYS A 354 -4.91 8.25 19.31
N PHE A 355 -4.22 8.70 18.26
CA PHE A 355 -4.46 10.02 17.67
C PHE A 355 -5.90 10.18 17.18
N LEU A 356 -6.42 9.21 16.41
CA LEU A 356 -7.82 9.23 15.99
C LEU A 356 -8.76 9.25 17.20
N ARG A 357 -8.48 8.46 18.25
CA ARG A 357 -9.32 8.44 19.44
C ARG A 357 -9.34 9.78 20.17
N VAL A 358 -8.21 10.46 20.27
CA VAL A 358 -8.13 11.83 20.81
C VAL A 358 -8.95 12.79 19.94
N VAL A 359 -8.86 12.69 18.60
CA VAL A 359 -9.64 13.53 17.69
C VAL A 359 -11.15 13.30 17.85
N VAL A 360 -11.59 12.04 17.95
CA VAL A 360 -13.00 11.70 18.22
C VAL A 360 -13.45 12.29 19.55
N ALA A 361 -12.63 12.19 20.61
CA ALA A 361 -12.92 12.80 21.90
C ALA A 361 -13.05 14.33 21.79
N LEU A 362 -12.18 15.00 21.04
CA LEU A 362 -12.25 16.45 20.83
C LEU A 362 -13.50 16.87 20.03
N LYS A 363 -13.87 16.12 18.98
CA LYS A 363 -15.11 16.35 18.22
C LYS A 363 -16.35 16.16 19.09
N HIS A 364 -16.31 15.21 20.02
CA HIS A 364 -17.38 15.00 20.98
C HIS A 364 -17.51 16.14 21.99
N ILE A 365 -16.39 16.70 22.46
CA ILE A 365 -16.37 17.81 23.42
C ILE A 365 -16.75 19.14 22.76
N PHE A 366 -16.37 19.34 21.50
CA PHE A 366 -16.63 20.56 20.73
C PHE A 366 -17.38 20.25 19.42
N PRO A 367 -18.64 19.80 19.50
CA PRO A 367 -19.44 19.41 18.33
C PRO A 367 -19.80 20.59 17.42
N GLU A 368 -19.77 21.81 17.95
CA GLU A 368 -20.11 23.05 17.23
C GLU A 368 -19.00 23.58 16.32
N LEU A 369 -17.77 23.06 16.45
CA LEU A 369 -16.64 23.53 15.64
C LEU A 369 -16.68 22.96 14.22
N VAL A 370 -16.20 23.75 13.28
CA VAL A 370 -16.00 23.31 11.90
C VAL A 370 -14.64 22.61 11.82
N TRP A 371 -14.67 21.30 11.61
CA TRP A 371 -13.47 20.45 11.58
C TRP A 371 -12.88 20.33 10.18
N SER A 372 -11.57 20.53 10.07
CA SER A 372 -10.80 20.35 8.83
C SER A 372 -9.51 19.55 9.06
N ARG A 373 -9.10 18.78 8.05
CA ARG A 373 -7.85 18.00 8.04
C ARG A 373 -6.85 18.66 7.09
N LYS A 374 -5.59 18.74 7.52
CA LYS A 374 -4.44 19.14 6.69
C LYS A 374 -3.32 18.13 6.88
N VAL A 375 -2.81 17.59 5.78
CA VAL A 375 -1.63 16.71 5.77
C VAL A 375 -0.39 17.58 5.55
N GLY A 376 0.66 17.36 6.33
CA GLY A 376 1.96 17.96 6.10
C GLY A 376 2.69 17.32 4.92
N GLY A 377 3.95 17.72 4.67
CA GLY A 377 4.77 17.12 3.61
C GLY A 377 5.14 15.64 3.82
N LYS A 378 4.73 15.01 4.92
CA LYS A 378 4.83 13.56 5.18
C LYS A 378 3.49 13.05 5.67
N ALA A 379 3.12 11.82 5.29
CA ALA A 379 1.81 11.21 5.59
C ALA A 379 1.53 11.05 7.10
N ASP A 380 2.57 10.94 7.93
CA ASP A 380 2.49 10.82 9.39
C ASP A 380 2.35 12.16 10.13
N ARG A 381 2.34 13.29 9.41
CA ARG A 381 2.24 14.63 10.00
C ARG A 381 0.89 15.23 9.71
N ILE A 382 -0.08 14.83 10.50
CA ILE A 382 -1.47 15.27 10.34
C ILE A 382 -1.79 16.40 11.31
N LYS A 383 -2.53 17.39 10.82
CA LYS A 383 -3.17 18.43 11.64
C LYS A 383 -4.68 18.36 11.41
N ILE A 384 -5.44 18.13 12.48
CA ILE A 384 -6.90 18.25 12.48
C ILE A 384 -7.26 19.50 13.30
N SER A 385 -8.02 20.41 12.72
CA SER A 385 -8.37 21.70 13.33
C SER A 385 -9.88 21.89 13.37
N GLY A 386 -10.42 22.18 14.55
CA GLY A 386 -11.77 22.67 14.77
C GLY A 386 -11.75 24.18 14.97
N GLU A 387 -12.53 24.91 14.17
CA GLU A 387 -12.62 26.38 14.22
C GLU A 387 -14.03 26.81 14.61
N GLY A 388 -14.12 27.69 15.60
CA GLY A 388 -15.32 28.40 16.03
C GLY A 388 -15.06 29.89 16.11
N LYS A 389 -16.02 30.66 16.63
CA LYS A 389 -15.93 32.13 16.67
C LYS A 389 -14.78 32.64 17.54
N ASP A 390 -14.67 32.11 18.75
CA ASP A 390 -13.69 32.56 19.77
C ASP A 390 -12.76 31.43 20.23
N ILE A 391 -12.99 30.21 19.72
CA ILE A 391 -12.26 29.00 20.09
C ILE A 391 -11.66 28.31 18.86
N GLN A 392 -10.43 27.85 19.01
CA GLN A 392 -9.76 27.01 18.03
C GLN A 392 -9.10 25.82 18.73
N VAL A 393 -9.43 24.62 18.27
CA VAL A 393 -8.87 23.36 18.78
C VAL A 393 -8.06 22.71 17.67
N ARG A 394 -6.85 22.26 17.97
CA ARG A 394 -6.02 21.56 16.97
C ARG A 394 -5.40 20.32 17.60
N ALA A 395 -5.50 19.20 16.90
CA ALA A 395 -4.77 17.97 17.20
C ALA A 395 -3.70 17.76 16.13
N PHE A 396 -2.47 17.51 16.58
CA PHE A 396 -1.33 17.24 15.71
C PHE A 396 -0.80 15.84 15.96
N LEU A 397 -0.54 15.09 14.89
CA LEU A 397 0.22 13.85 14.91
C LEU A 397 1.69 14.15 14.57
N GLN A 398 2.62 13.65 15.38
CA GLN A 398 4.07 13.75 15.18
C GLN A 398 4.58 15.20 14.98
N LYS A 399 4.03 16.15 15.76
CA LYS A 399 4.40 17.57 15.65
C LYS A 399 5.87 17.75 16.03
N THR A 400 6.64 18.37 15.13
CA THR A 400 8.03 18.73 15.42
C THR A 400 8.13 20.05 16.17
N PHE A 401 8.91 20.03 17.26
CA PHE A 401 9.33 21.17 18.06
C PHE A 401 10.86 21.32 17.90
N PRO A 402 11.33 22.25 17.05
CA PRO A 402 12.75 22.49 16.88
C PRO A 402 13.41 22.93 18.20
N ALA A 403 14.72 22.68 18.34
CA ALA A 403 15.50 23.20 19.48
C ALA A 403 15.48 24.74 19.48
N PHE A 404 15.54 25.37 20.66
CA PHE A 404 15.31 26.80 20.85
C PHE A 404 16.19 27.70 19.97
N ASP A 405 17.39 27.23 19.62
CA ASP A 405 18.38 27.90 18.78
C ASP A 405 18.10 27.80 17.26
N LYS A 406 17.07 27.04 16.86
CA LYS A 406 16.68 26.86 15.45
C LYS A 406 15.56 27.81 15.05
N LYS A 407 15.37 27.96 13.73
CA LYS A 407 14.25 28.73 13.19
C LYS A 407 12.92 28.05 13.55
N HIS A 408 12.03 28.81 14.16
CA HIS A 408 10.66 28.39 14.47
C HIS A 408 9.70 29.02 13.47
N GLY A 409 8.64 28.30 13.12
CA GLY A 409 7.58 28.84 12.25
C GLY A 409 6.74 29.91 12.95
N LEU A 410 5.83 30.53 12.20
CA LEU A 410 4.93 31.60 12.68
C LEU A 410 4.05 31.18 13.88
N GLU A 411 3.82 29.88 14.07
CA GLU A 411 3.06 29.38 15.22
C GLU A 411 3.89 29.30 16.52
N HIS A 412 5.20 29.59 16.48
CA HIS A 412 6.11 29.63 17.64
C HIS A 412 6.14 28.36 18.51
N PHE A 413 6.10 27.17 17.88
CA PHE A 413 6.36 25.90 18.58
C PHE A 413 7.85 25.59 18.64
N TYR A 414 8.39 25.36 19.83
CA TYR A 414 9.81 25.04 20.03
C TYR A 414 10.07 24.24 21.30
N SER A 415 11.27 23.70 21.43
CA SER A 415 11.77 23.03 22.64
C SER A 415 12.90 23.83 23.25
N ASN A 416 12.89 24.04 24.57
CA ASN A 416 13.98 24.69 25.31
C ASN A 416 15.26 23.84 25.40
N SER A 417 15.25 22.64 24.80
CA SER A 417 16.38 21.71 24.77
C SER A 417 16.69 21.28 23.34
N ALA A 418 16.84 19.98 23.08
CA ALA A 418 16.96 19.41 21.75
C ALA A 418 15.62 19.43 20.99
N GLN A 419 15.66 19.17 19.68
CA GLN A 419 14.44 18.95 18.90
C GLN A 419 13.64 17.77 19.47
N ARG A 420 12.34 17.97 19.62
CA ARG A 420 11.40 16.97 20.15
C ARG A 420 10.25 16.72 19.19
N ARG A 421 9.67 15.52 19.27
CA ARG A 421 8.54 15.05 18.46
C ARG A 421 7.65 14.17 19.34
N PRO A 422 6.74 14.77 20.13
CA PRO A 422 5.69 13.99 20.79
C PRO A 422 4.74 13.38 19.76
N ASP A 423 4.11 12.26 20.12
CA ASP A 423 3.20 11.56 19.23
C ASP A 423 1.94 12.39 18.92
N ILE A 424 1.30 12.94 19.96
CA ILE A 424 0.06 13.69 19.83
C ILE A 424 0.16 15.00 20.62
N VAL A 425 -0.19 16.11 19.98
CA VAL A 425 -0.31 17.41 20.66
C VAL A 425 -1.68 17.99 20.40
N VAL A 426 -2.36 18.37 21.48
CA VAL A 426 -3.62 19.11 21.44
C VAL A 426 -3.36 20.53 21.87
N THR A 427 -3.79 21.49 21.08
CA THR A 427 -3.76 22.91 21.44
C THR A 427 -5.15 23.51 21.39
N VAL A 428 -5.49 24.30 22.39
CA VAL A 428 -6.73 25.07 22.43
C VAL A 428 -6.40 26.54 22.60
N THR A 429 -6.96 27.38 21.73
CA THR A 429 -7.03 28.84 21.95
C THR A 429 -8.48 29.19 22.23
N ASN A 430 -8.74 29.90 23.33
CA ASN A 430 -10.05 30.48 23.62
C ASN A 430 -9.83 31.93 24.07
N GLY A 431 -10.07 32.88 23.16
CA GLY A 431 -9.66 34.28 23.34
C GLY A 431 -8.16 34.40 23.68
N PRO A 432 -7.77 35.01 24.83
CA PRO A 432 -6.37 35.13 25.23
C PRO A 432 -5.79 33.84 25.83
N THR A 433 -6.63 32.89 26.25
CA THR A 433 -6.16 31.66 26.89
C THR A 433 -5.65 30.67 25.86
N ARG A 434 -4.48 30.08 26.16
CA ARG A 434 -3.86 29.02 25.35
C ARG A 434 -3.59 27.83 26.26
N LYS A 435 -4.07 26.66 25.86
CA LYS A 435 -3.77 25.38 26.51
C LYS A 435 -3.05 24.47 25.54
N ILE A 436 -2.12 23.69 26.05
CA ILE A 436 -1.37 22.67 25.32
C ILE A 436 -1.33 21.39 26.15
N ILE A 437 -1.79 20.29 25.55
CA ILE A 437 -1.75 18.96 26.14
C ILE A 437 -0.94 18.06 25.21
N VAL A 438 -0.06 17.27 25.78
CA VAL A 438 0.73 16.28 25.06
C VAL A 438 0.25 14.89 25.45
N PHE A 439 0.01 14.05 24.45
CA PHE A 439 -0.15 12.61 24.66
C PHE A 439 0.97 11.89 23.93
N ASP A 440 1.59 10.94 24.62
CA ASP A 440 2.65 10.10 24.07
C ASP A 440 2.19 8.65 24.16
N ALA A 441 1.95 8.03 23.00
CA ALA A 441 1.34 6.71 22.95
C ALA A 441 2.45 5.66 23.04
N LYS A 442 2.34 4.78 24.04
CA LYS A 442 3.35 3.78 24.35
C LYS A 442 2.79 2.38 24.31
N TYR A 443 3.30 1.58 23.38
CA TYR A 443 2.94 0.18 23.22
C TYR A 443 3.67 -0.73 24.23
N CYS A 444 3.46 -0.44 25.51
CA CYS A 444 4.06 -1.14 26.64
C CYS A 444 3.08 -1.24 27.82
N VAL A 445 3.27 -2.23 28.69
CA VAL A 445 2.37 -2.52 29.82
C VAL A 445 3.09 -2.96 31.10
N SER A 446 4.40 -3.28 31.04
CA SER A 446 5.12 -3.69 32.23
C SER A 446 5.49 -2.48 33.08
N ARG A 447 5.55 -2.67 34.40
CA ARG A 447 5.97 -1.64 35.36
C ARG A 447 7.24 -0.91 34.91
N ASP A 448 8.30 -1.66 34.61
CA ASP A 448 9.60 -1.08 34.24
C ASP A 448 9.51 -0.26 32.96
N SER A 449 8.82 -0.79 31.94
CA SER A 449 8.64 -0.09 30.66
C SER A 449 7.80 1.19 30.79
N ILE A 450 6.83 1.22 31.71
CA ILE A 450 6.00 2.40 31.96
C ILE A 450 6.82 3.46 32.71
N LEU A 451 7.56 3.07 33.75
CA LEU A 451 8.41 3.98 34.51
C LEU A 451 9.51 4.58 33.63
N GLU A 452 10.11 3.79 32.75
CA GLU A 452 11.06 4.28 31.76
C GLU A 452 10.39 5.26 30.77
N ALA A 453 9.20 4.91 30.27
CA ALA A 453 8.45 5.76 29.36
C ALA A 453 8.03 7.11 29.99
N MET A 454 7.82 7.18 31.31
CA MET A 454 7.48 8.44 31.99
C MET A 454 8.56 9.52 31.80
N SER A 455 9.81 9.14 31.53
CA SER A 455 10.87 10.09 31.18
C SER A 455 10.46 11.00 30.01
N SER A 456 9.80 10.44 28.99
CA SER A 456 9.32 11.21 27.83
C SER A 456 8.22 12.20 28.21
N ALA A 457 7.26 11.80 29.06
CA ALA A 457 6.21 12.67 29.57
C ALA A 457 6.79 13.87 30.34
N HIS A 458 7.74 13.63 31.26
CA HIS A 458 8.44 14.69 31.98
C HIS A 458 9.21 15.63 31.03
N ILE A 459 9.99 15.05 30.10
CA ILE A 459 10.73 15.84 29.10
C ILE A 459 9.78 16.71 28.28
N TYR A 460 8.65 16.18 27.82
CA TYR A 460 7.72 16.95 27.00
C TYR A 460 7.03 18.04 27.79
N ARG A 461 6.58 17.74 29.02
CA ARG A 461 6.03 18.76 29.92
C ARG A 461 7.03 19.92 30.04
N ASP A 462 8.27 19.63 30.38
CA ASP A 462 9.19 20.66 30.84
C ASP A 462 9.86 21.41 29.69
N SER A 463 10.10 20.74 28.56
CA SER A 463 10.88 21.31 27.45
C SER A 463 10.05 21.97 26.36
N LEU A 464 8.82 21.54 26.10
CA LEU A 464 8.05 22.05 24.95
C LEU A 464 7.42 23.40 25.21
N ARG A 465 7.34 24.25 24.19
CA ARG A 465 6.79 25.59 24.26
C ARG A 465 5.92 25.92 23.05
N TRP A 466 4.88 26.71 23.30
CA TRP A 466 4.06 27.37 22.30
C TRP A 466 3.97 28.87 22.61
N GLY A 467 4.91 29.64 22.04
CA GLY A 467 5.22 30.98 22.55
C GLY A 467 5.67 30.90 24.01
N ALA A 468 5.04 31.66 24.90
CA ALA A 468 5.34 31.62 26.34
C ALA A 468 4.69 30.43 27.08
N ALA A 469 3.72 29.73 26.46
CA ALA A 469 2.99 28.64 27.11
C ALA A 469 3.81 27.34 27.13
N SER A 470 3.78 26.63 28.25
CA SER A 470 4.26 25.24 28.37
C SER A 470 3.08 24.27 28.42
N PRO A 471 3.26 22.98 28.08
CA PRO A 471 2.24 21.96 28.28
C PRO A 471 1.61 22.02 29.68
N ASP A 472 0.29 22.08 29.71
CA ASP A 472 -0.52 21.94 30.91
C ASP A 472 -0.42 20.52 31.46
N TYR A 473 -0.37 19.54 30.54
CA TYR A 473 -0.24 18.13 30.83
C TYR A 473 0.60 17.41 29.76
N ALA A 474 1.35 16.39 30.17
CA ALA A 474 1.98 15.43 29.26
C ALA A 474 1.71 14.00 29.78
N LEU A 475 0.88 13.24 29.06
CA LEU A 475 0.36 11.96 29.52
C LEU A 475 0.75 10.82 28.59
N LEU A 476 1.00 9.65 29.16
CA LEU A 476 1.19 8.43 28.39
C LEU A 476 -0.17 7.79 28.07
N LEU A 477 -0.34 7.33 26.83
CA LEU A 477 -1.45 6.47 26.42
C LEU A 477 -0.95 5.03 26.30
N VAL A 478 -1.45 4.10 27.12
CA VAL A 478 -0.99 2.70 27.14
C VAL A 478 -2.13 1.71 26.85
N PRO A 479 -1.87 0.57 26.18
CA PRO A 479 -2.94 -0.33 25.73
C PRO A 479 -3.68 -1.03 26.89
N ALA A 480 -3.04 -1.14 28.05
CA ALA A 480 -3.64 -1.69 29.27
C ALA A 480 -3.11 -0.98 30.52
N GLY A 481 -3.96 -0.83 31.52
CA GLY A 481 -3.60 -0.30 32.85
C GLY A 481 -3.02 -1.36 33.77
N GLY A 482 -2.74 -0.97 35.02
CA GLY A 482 -2.30 -1.84 36.09
C GLY A 482 -0.79 -2.06 36.18
N GLY A 483 0.00 -1.53 35.24
CA GLY A 483 1.46 -1.60 35.34
C GLY A 483 2.03 -0.73 36.47
N VAL A 484 1.46 0.46 36.67
CA VAL A 484 1.73 1.34 37.82
C VAL A 484 0.45 2.08 38.21
N ALA A 485 -0.44 1.42 38.94
CA ALA A 485 -1.78 1.93 39.26
C ALA A 485 -1.81 3.35 39.86
N ALA A 486 -0.76 3.77 40.57
CA ALA A 486 -0.65 5.12 41.13
C ALA A 486 -0.56 6.21 40.03
N LEU A 487 0.11 5.95 38.91
CA LEU A 487 0.26 6.91 37.81
C LEU A 487 -1.04 7.13 37.02
N GLU A 488 -1.99 6.20 37.16
CA GLU A 488 -3.30 6.23 36.51
C GLU A 488 -4.33 7.01 37.34
N GLN A 489 -4.00 7.36 38.59
CA GLN A 489 -4.94 8.01 39.48
C GLN A 489 -5.16 9.49 39.11
N PRO A 490 -6.40 9.98 39.13
CA PRO A 490 -6.71 11.38 38.83
C PRO A 490 -5.95 12.38 39.72
N TRP A 491 -5.74 12.04 41.00
CA TRP A 491 -5.01 12.89 41.93
C TRP A 491 -3.54 13.04 41.52
N PHE A 492 -2.90 11.94 41.10
CA PHE A 492 -1.49 11.95 40.69
C PHE A 492 -1.31 12.81 39.44
N ILE A 493 -2.19 12.64 38.45
CA ILE A 493 -2.18 13.43 37.22
C ILE A 493 -2.42 14.91 37.52
N ALA A 494 -3.37 15.24 38.39
CA ALA A 494 -3.70 16.62 38.73
C ALA A 494 -2.54 17.34 39.43
N GLU A 495 -1.83 16.65 40.33
CA GLU A 495 -0.70 17.19 41.10
C GLU A 495 0.56 17.30 40.23
N ASN A 496 0.92 16.24 39.51
CA ASN A 496 2.20 16.14 38.82
C ASN A 496 2.16 16.61 37.36
N LYS A 497 0.95 16.84 36.81
CA LYS A 497 0.72 17.20 35.39
C LYS A 497 1.23 16.17 34.38
N VAL A 498 1.62 15.01 34.87
CA VAL A 498 2.02 13.83 34.10
C VAL A 498 1.34 12.59 34.68
N GLY A 499 1.25 11.54 33.89
CA GLY A 499 0.69 10.27 34.32
C GLY A 499 0.30 9.40 33.15
N VAL A 500 -0.56 8.41 33.41
CA VAL A 500 -0.91 7.37 32.45
C VAL A 500 -2.42 7.31 32.28
N ILE A 501 -2.89 7.21 31.03
CA ILE A 501 -4.28 6.90 30.70
C ILE A 501 -4.30 5.61 29.88
N PRO A 502 -4.87 4.52 30.41
CA PRO A 502 -5.12 3.33 29.62
C PRO A 502 -6.11 3.60 28.47
N LEU A 503 -5.78 3.20 27.26
CA LEU A 503 -6.60 3.39 26.07
C LEU A 503 -6.46 2.19 25.12
N SER A 504 -7.55 1.47 24.91
CA SER A 504 -7.64 0.40 23.91
C SER A 504 -9.10 0.21 23.47
N PRO A 505 -9.37 -0.49 22.35
CA PRO A 505 -10.74 -0.73 21.91
C PRO A 505 -11.63 -1.41 22.95
N LEU A 506 -11.04 -2.20 23.86
CA LEU A 506 -11.78 -2.84 24.94
C LEU A 506 -12.15 -1.87 26.07
N LEU A 507 -11.27 -0.92 26.38
CA LEU A 507 -11.47 0.07 27.45
C LEU A 507 -12.28 1.28 26.98
N GLY A 508 -12.31 1.54 25.68
CA GLY A 508 -12.94 2.72 25.09
C GLY A 508 -12.21 4.03 25.42
N GLU A 509 -12.75 5.12 24.90
CA GLU A 509 -12.21 6.48 24.97
C GLU A 509 -12.75 7.32 26.14
N GLU A 510 -13.64 6.77 26.98
CA GLU A 510 -14.34 7.53 28.03
C GLU A 510 -13.39 8.23 29.00
N HIS A 511 -12.28 7.58 29.38
CA HIS A 511 -11.26 8.16 30.25
C HIS A 511 -10.58 9.38 29.61
N VAL A 512 -10.31 9.31 28.30
CA VAL A 512 -9.73 10.41 27.52
C VAL A 512 -10.73 11.55 27.40
N ILE A 513 -12.01 11.25 27.10
CA ILE A 513 -13.09 12.25 27.05
C ILE A 513 -13.24 12.95 28.40
N SER A 514 -13.32 12.19 29.49
CA SER A 514 -13.47 12.72 30.85
C SER A 514 -12.28 13.60 31.26
N PHE A 515 -11.06 13.17 30.94
CA PHE A 515 -9.86 13.98 31.18
C PHE A 515 -9.86 15.27 30.36
N LEU A 516 -10.10 15.19 29.05
CA LEU A 516 -10.10 16.35 28.15
C LEU A 516 -11.24 17.32 28.50
N SER A 517 -12.44 16.83 28.80
CA SER A 517 -13.59 17.66 29.16
C SER A 517 -13.28 18.48 30.42
N ARG A 518 -12.79 17.84 31.49
CA ARG A 518 -12.40 18.53 32.72
C ARG A 518 -11.29 19.54 32.47
N THR A 519 -10.27 19.17 31.71
CA THR A 519 -9.08 20.01 31.53
C THR A 519 -9.32 21.19 30.58
N LEU A 520 -10.05 20.98 29.49
CA LEU A 520 -10.26 21.99 28.47
C LEU A 520 -11.41 22.93 28.81
N LEU A 521 -12.51 22.41 29.40
CA LEU A 521 -13.68 23.22 29.79
C LEU A 521 -13.55 23.87 31.17
N ALA A 522 -12.65 23.42 32.05
CA ALA A 522 -12.35 24.16 33.28
C ALA A 522 -11.78 25.56 32.91
N GLY A 523 -12.65 26.56 33.01
CA GLY A 523 -12.40 27.95 32.58
C GLY A 523 -13.57 28.61 31.84
N THR A 524 -14.51 27.85 31.24
CA THR A 524 -15.68 28.41 30.54
C THR A 524 -16.88 28.68 31.45
N ALA A 525 -16.88 28.15 32.68
CA ALA A 525 -18.00 28.29 33.62
C ALA A 525 -18.06 29.63 34.39
N ASN A 526 -17.10 30.55 34.20
CA ASN A 526 -17.07 31.83 34.92
C ASN A 526 -17.61 33.04 34.14
N SER A 527 -18.26 32.84 32.98
CA SER A 527 -18.83 33.93 32.17
C SER A 527 -20.33 33.85 31.95
N ILE A 528 -21.06 33.08 32.77
CA ILE A 528 -22.52 33.13 32.81
C ILE A 528 -22.91 33.45 34.25
N HIS A 529 -22.81 34.73 34.60
CA HIS A 529 -23.63 35.27 35.69
C HIS A 529 -24.99 35.68 35.11
N PRO A 530 -26.08 35.44 35.86
CA PRO A 530 -27.43 35.75 35.43
C PRO A 530 -27.69 37.26 35.62
N ASP A 531 -28.29 37.87 34.62
CA ASP A 531 -29.21 39.00 34.78
C ASP A 531 -30.58 38.57 34.25
#